data_AF-A0A7X7KKR2-F1
#
_entry.id   AF-A0A7X7KKR2-F1
#
_cell.length_a   1.000
_cell.length_b   1.000
_cell.length_c   1.000
_cell.angle_alpha   90.00
_cell.angle_beta   90.00
_cell.angle_gamma   90.00
#
_symmetry.space_group_name_H-M   'P 1'
#
loop_
_entity.id
_entity.type
_entity.pdbx_description
1 polymer ?
#
loop_
_entity_poly.entity_id
_entity_poly.type
_entity_poly.pdbx_seq_one_letter_code
_entity_poly.pdbx_strand_id
1 'polypeptide(L)'
;MPPTIPITDPDDPRIATYRHVREPDLVYRAGQFVAEGEVVLRILLTASRHGAESLLIADRRLAALAPLLARVPEAVPVYAADQKVLVSTDTRNWSSGDTKN
;
A
#
# COMPACT_ATOMS: atom_id res chain seq x y z
N MET A 1 -17.01 -3.38 -6.84
CA MET A 1 -15.88 -2.67 -6.21
C MET A 1 -16.11 -2.74 -4.71
N PRO A 2 -15.16 -3.23 -3.91
CA PRO A 2 -15.29 -3.24 -2.46
C PRO A 2 -15.47 -1.81 -1.92
N PRO A 3 -16.15 -1.63 -0.77
CA PRO A 3 -16.24 -0.33 -0.12
C PRO A 3 -14.85 0.15 0.30
N THR A 4 -14.59 1.45 0.11
CA THR A 4 -13.34 2.07 0.55
C THR A 4 -13.42 2.46 2.02
N ILE A 5 -12.32 2.26 2.74
CA ILE A 5 -12.20 2.59 4.15
C ILE A 5 -11.27 3.80 4.27
N PRO A 6 -11.76 4.97 4.66
CA PRO A 6 -10.92 6.15 4.80
C PRO A 6 -9.94 5.99 5.98
N ILE A 7 -8.67 6.28 5.74
CA ILE A 7 -7.60 6.33 6.74
C ILE A 7 -7.07 7.76 6.78
N THR A 8 -7.21 8.39 7.94
CA THR A 8 -6.80 9.78 8.18
C THR A 8 -5.68 9.89 9.22
N ASP A 9 -5.51 8.84 10.03
CA ASP A 9 -4.45 8.74 11.03
C ASP A 9 -3.28 7.95 10.43
N PRO A 10 -2.06 8.53 10.35
CA PRO A 10 -0.88 7.78 9.92
C PRO A 10 -0.60 6.59 10.84
N ASP A 11 -0.88 6.69 12.14
CA ASP A 11 -0.61 5.65 13.14
C ASP A 11 -1.71 4.57 13.21
N ASP A 12 -2.66 4.56 12.26
CA ASP A 12 -3.73 3.56 12.21
C ASP A 12 -3.15 2.14 12.08
N PRO A 13 -3.51 1.20 12.99
CA PRO A 13 -2.97 -0.16 13.01
C PRO A 13 -3.27 -0.95 11.73
N ARG A 14 -4.32 -0.58 10.96
CA ARG A 14 -4.68 -1.21 9.69
C ARG A 14 -3.65 -0.96 8.60
N ILE A 15 -2.91 0.15 8.69
CA ILE A 15 -1.86 0.50 7.73
C ILE A 15 -0.44 0.29 8.26
N ALA A 16 -0.30 -0.24 9.48
CA ALA A 16 1.00 -0.48 10.11
C ALA A 16 1.93 -1.37 9.26
N THR A 17 1.36 -2.32 8.49
CA THR A 17 2.10 -3.20 7.57
C THR A 17 2.75 -2.43 6.42
N TYR A 18 2.16 -1.32 5.97
CA TYR A 18 2.73 -0.49 4.90
C TYR A 18 3.86 0.42 5.38
N ARG A 19 3.96 0.68 6.71
CA ARG A 19 4.97 1.58 7.30
C ARG A 19 6.30 0.91 7.64
N HIS A 20 6.32 -0.42 7.80
CA HIS A 20 7.50 -1.13 8.32
C HIS A 20 8.22 -1.97 7.25
N VAL A 21 8.05 -1.64 5.97
CA VAL A 21 8.64 -2.39 4.86
C VAL A 21 10.10 -2.00 4.70
N ARG A 22 11.01 -2.72 5.36
CA ARG A 22 12.45 -2.62 5.08
C ARG A 22 12.78 -3.51 3.88
N GLU A 23 13.70 -3.09 3.01
CA GLU A 23 14.10 -3.84 1.80
C GLU A 23 14.42 -5.34 2.00
N PRO A 24 15.03 -5.80 3.12
CA PRO A 24 15.21 -7.23 3.36
C PRO A 24 13.92 -7.96 3.81
N ASP A 25 12.88 -7.25 4.28
CA ASP A 25 11.58 -7.84 4.63
C ASP A 25 10.68 -8.11 3.41
N LEU A 26 10.99 -7.51 2.24
CA LEU A 26 10.28 -7.77 0.98
C LEU A 26 10.43 -9.22 0.49
N VAL A 27 11.44 -9.95 0.98
CA VAL A 27 11.77 -11.29 0.49
C VAL A 27 11.18 -12.40 1.37
N TYR A 28 10.93 -12.22 2.67
CA TYR A 28 10.55 -13.37 3.50
C TYR A 28 9.92 -13.07 4.87
N ARG A 29 8.81 -12.33 4.94
CA ARG A 29 7.88 -12.52 6.07
C ARG A 29 6.64 -13.26 5.58
N ALA A 30 6.55 -14.54 5.94
CA ALA A 30 5.34 -15.35 5.83
C ALA A 30 4.66 -15.43 4.44
N GLY A 31 5.38 -15.20 3.35
CA GLY A 31 4.80 -15.20 1.99
C GLY A 31 3.99 -13.93 1.65
N GLN A 32 4.12 -12.86 2.44
CA GLN A 32 3.50 -11.56 2.22
C GLN A 32 4.57 -10.56 1.74
N PHE A 33 4.20 -9.72 0.77
CA PHE A 33 5.04 -8.61 0.30
C PHE A 33 4.18 -7.36 0.13
N VAL A 34 4.79 -6.20 0.36
CA VAL A 34 4.18 -4.91 0.00
C VAL A 34 4.78 -4.47 -1.32
N ALA A 35 3.93 -4.18 -2.29
CA ALA A 35 4.36 -3.63 -3.56
C ALA A 35 3.75 -2.26 -3.79
N GLU A 36 4.60 -1.32 -4.18
CA GLU A 36 4.21 0.03 -4.53
C GLU A 36 4.20 0.21 -6.05
N GLY A 37 3.16 0.89 -6.56
CA GLY A 37 3.10 1.32 -7.95
C GLY A 37 1.90 0.77 -8.71
N GLU A 38 1.42 1.57 -9.66
CA GLU A 38 0.24 1.23 -10.46
C GLU A 38 0.45 0.00 -11.35
N VAL A 39 1.65 -0.16 -11.91
CA VAL A 39 1.99 -1.30 -12.76
C VAL A 39 1.90 -2.60 -11.96
N VAL A 40 2.42 -2.59 -10.72
CA VAL A 40 2.36 -3.78 -9.87
C VAL A 40 0.92 -4.07 -9.44
N LEU A 41 0.15 -3.06 -9.05
CA LEU A 41 -1.28 -3.20 -8.76
C LEU A 41 -2.03 -3.80 -9.96
N ARG A 42 -1.75 -3.32 -11.17
CA ARG A 42 -2.37 -3.84 -12.40
C ARG A 42 -2.03 -5.31 -12.61
N ILE A 43 -0.75 -5.67 -12.54
CA ILE A 43 -0.30 -7.07 -12.69
C ILE A 43 -0.95 -7.96 -11.62
N LEU A 44 -1.01 -7.50 -10.38
CA LEU A 44 -1.62 -8.22 -9.27
C LEU A 44 -3.10 -8.54 -9.54
N LEU A 45 -3.84 -7.61 -10.15
CA LEU A 45 -5.28 -7.74 -10.38
C LEU A 45 -5.67 -8.31 -11.76
N THR A 46 -4.70 -8.51 -12.67
CA THR A 46 -4.98 -9.02 -14.03
C THR A 46 -4.24 -10.30 -14.39
N ALA A 47 -3.05 -10.54 -13.83
CA ALA A 47 -2.16 -11.60 -14.29
C ALA A 47 -1.53 -12.44 -13.15
N SER A 48 -1.58 -11.97 -11.91
CA SER A 48 -1.04 -12.70 -10.77
C SER A 48 -1.97 -13.84 -10.33
N ARG A 49 -1.38 -14.95 -9.91
CA ARG A 49 -2.06 -16.03 -9.18
C ARG A 49 -2.20 -15.75 -7.68
N HIS A 50 -1.55 -14.71 -7.19
CA HIS A 50 -1.57 -14.29 -5.79
C HIS A 50 -2.66 -13.25 -5.58
N GLY A 51 -3.40 -13.35 -4.46
CA GLY A 51 -4.38 -12.36 -4.05
C GLY A 51 -3.75 -11.21 -3.26
N ALA A 52 -4.38 -10.04 -3.30
CA ALA A 52 -4.09 -8.97 -2.36
C ALA A 52 -4.79 -9.27 -1.03
N GLU A 53 -4.09 -9.11 0.09
CA GLU A 53 -4.73 -9.16 1.42
C GLU A 53 -5.42 -7.83 1.75
N SER A 54 -4.80 -6.72 1.38
CA SER A 54 -5.34 -5.38 1.50
C SER A 54 -4.68 -4.43 0.50
N LEU A 55 -5.37 -3.36 0.14
CA LEU A 55 -4.85 -2.33 -0.74
C LEU A 55 -4.82 -0.98 -0.01
N LEU A 56 -3.71 -0.26 -0.10
CA LEU A 56 -3.60 1.13 0.34
C LEU A 56 -3.50 2.04 -0.88
N ILE A 57 -4.52 2.87 -1.09
CA ILE A 57 -4.66 3.72 -2.29
C ILE A 57 -4.79 5.18 -1.84
N ALA A 58 -4.11 6.07 -2.56
CA ALA A 58 -4.32 7.50 -2.39
C ALA A 58 -5.75 7.87 -2.73
N ASP A 59 -6.45 8.59 -1.85
CA ASP A 59 -7.85 8.98 -2.04
C ASP A 59 -8.09 9.67 -3.40
N ARG A 60 -7.20 10.61 -3.76
CA ARG A 60 -7.20 11.30 -5.07
C ARG A 60 -7.09 10.39 -6.29
N ARG A 61 -6.61 9.15 -6.12
CA ARG A 61 -6.41 8.17 -7.21
C ARG A 61 -7.54 7.15 -7.30
N LEU A 62 -8.46 7.10 -6.34
CA LEU A 62 -9.57 6.13 -6.35
C LEU A 62 -10.38 6.20 -7.64
N ALA A 63 -10.76 7.42 -8.07
CA ALA A 63 -11.54 7.60 -9.29
C ALA A 63 -10.81 7.10 -10.54
N ALA A 64 -9.51 7.40 -10.67
CA ALA A 64 -8.69 6.95 -11.78
C ALA A 64 -8.49 5.42 -11.80
N LEU A 65 -8.45 4.81 -10.62
CA LEU A 65 -8.26 3.37 -10.46
C LEU A 65 -9.57 2.58 -10.36
N ALA A 66 -10.74 3.22 -10.36
CA ALA A 66 -12.04 2.57 -10.20
C ALA A 66 -12.26 1.36 -11.14
N PRO A 67 -11.91 1.42 -12.45
CA PRO A 67 -12.04 0.25 -13.34
C PRO A 67 -11.17 -0.93 -12.91
N LEU A 68 -10.01 -0.65 -12.30
CA LEU A 68 -9.09 -1.66 -11.81
C LEU A 68 -9.56 -2.22 -10.45
N LEU A 69 -9.99 -1.35 -9.54
CA LEU A 69 -10.53 -1.71 -8.22
C LEU A 69 -11.84 -2.51 -8.32
N ALA A 70 -12.58 -2.40 -9.43
CA ALA A 70 -13.73 -3.25 -9.70
C ALA A 70 -13.39 -4.74 -9.80
N ARG A 71 -12.11 -5.10 -10.05
CA ARG A 71 -11.62 -6.48 -10.15
C ARG A 71 -11.17 -7.05 -8.81
N VAL A 72 -11.15 -6.23 -7.76
CA VAL A 72 -10.73 -6.63 -6.41
C VAL A 72 -11.88 -7.42 -5.76
N PRO A 73 -11.61 -8.61 -5.18
CA PRO A 73 -12.62 -9.36 -4.45
C PRO A 73 -13.20 -8.55 -3.27
N GLU A 74 -14.49 -8.72 -2.97
CA GLU A 74 -15.14 -7.96 -1.90
C GLU A 74 -14.56 -8.21 -0.50
N ALA A 75 -13.93 -9.37 -0.31
CA ALA A 75 -13.25 -9.71 0.94
C ALA A 75 -11.95 -8.92 1.18
N VAL A 76 -11.43 -8.22 0.17
CA VAL A 76 -10.16 -7.48 0.25
C VAL A 76 -10.46 -6.02 0.59
N PRO A 77 -10.06 -5.54 1.78
CA PRO A 77 -10.23 -4.14 2.16
C PRO A 77 -9.38 -3.20 1.30
N VAL A 78 -10.00 -2.09 0.89
CA VAL A 78 -9.34 -0.99 0.18
C VAL A 78 -9.29 0.22 1.09
N TYR A 79 -8.11 0.49 1.63
CA TYR A 79 -7.83 1.66 2.45
C TYR A 79 -7.57 2.88 1.55
N ALA A 80 -8.35 3.93 1.76
CA ALA A 80 -8.21 5.21 1.09
C ALA A 80 -7.50 6.19 2.01
N ALA A 81 -6.28 6.57 1.68
CA ALA A 81 -5.44 7.41 2.52
C ALA A 81 -5.17 8.77 1.86
N ASP A 82 -5.07 9.82 2.68
CA ASP A 82 -4.61 11.13 2.23
C ASP A 82 -3.09 11.14 2.00
N GLN A 83 -2.57 12.24 1.45
CA GLN A 83 -1.14 12.35 1.19
C GLN A 83 -0.30 12.34 2.48
N LYS A 84 -0.83 12.84 3.61
CA LYS A 84 -0.09 12.89 4.88
C LYS A 84 0.14 11.48 5.40
N VAL A 85 -0.88 10.63 5.34
CA VAL A 85 -0.81 9.22 5.70
C VAL A 85 0.16 8.47 4.79
N LEU A 86 0.08 8.67 3.47
CA LEU A 86 0.97 8.00 2.52
C LEU A 86 2.44 8.40 2.67
N VAL A 87 2.73 9.70 2.86
CA VAL A 87 4.11 10.15 3.11
C VAL A 87 4.66 9.54 4.39
N SER A 88 3.80 9.33 5.40
CA SER A 88 4.21 8.67 6.65
C SER A 88 4.46 7.16 6.51
N THR A 89 4.03 6.53 5.41
CA THR A 89 4.33 5.12 5.08
C THR A 89 5.62 4.97 4.29
N ASP A 90 6.11 6.03 3.65
CA ASP A 90 7.35 6.00 2.89
C ASP A 90 8.55 6.14 3.85
N THR A 91 9.15 5.00 4.21
CA THR A 91 10.36 4.96 5.04
C THR A 91 11.62 5.36 4.28
N ARG A 92 11.56 5.75 2.99
CA ARG A 92 12.74 6.21 2.23
C ARG A 92 13.13 7.66 2.54
N ASN A 93 12.43 8.36 3.43
CA ASN A 93 12.92 9.61 3.98
C ASN A 93 14.00 9.38 5.06
N TRP A 94 15.02 8.60 4.71
CA TRP A 94 16.28 8.55 5.45
C TRP A 94 17.01 9.86 5.15
N SER A 95 16.93 10.81 6.08
CA SER A 95 17.86 11.93 6.11
C SER A 95 19.25 11.35 6.31
N SER A 96 20.06 11.31 5.24
CA SER A 96 21.51 11.26 5.37
C SER A 96 21.97 12.59 5.99
N GLY A 97 21.77 12.73 7.28
CA GLY A 97 22.34 13.75 8.14
C GLY A 97 23.24 13.07 9.16
N ASP A 98 24.53 13.37 9.08
CA ASP A 98 25.53 13.22 10.14
C ASP A 98 25.94 11.81 10.58
N THR A 99 27.08 11.37 10.01
CA THR A 99 28.31 11.33 10.82
C THR A 99 29.51 11.42 9.89
N LYS A 100 30.05 12.64 9.73
CA LYS A 100 31.48 12.78 9.44
C LYS A 100 32.22 12.30 10.69
N ASN A 101 33.02 11.26 10.53
CA ASN A 101 34.17 11.03 11.39
C ASN A 101 35.35 10.69 10.49
#